data_AF-A0A965L8A8-F1
#
_entry.id   AF-A0A965L8A8-F1
#
_cell.length_a   1.000
_cell.length_b   1.000
_cell.length_c   1.000
_cell.angle_alpha   90.00
_cell.angle_beta   90.00
_cell.angle_gamma   90.00
#
_symmetry.space_group_name_H-M   'P 1'
#
loop_
_entity.id
_entity.type
_entity.pdbx_description
1 polymer ?
#
loop_
_entity_poly.entity_id
_entity_poly.type
_entity_poly.pdbx_seq_one_letter_code
_entity_poly.pdbx_strand_id
1 'polypeptide(L)'
;MSDFVCVLNKSGFPLEDGYNGTTWLFRPEIPVKVPVDVARHIFGYEVQDKAEFVIRLNWVKTNNDLPAALERLSKFEISPYQPEQNRSLASTVGQVTPILEKGAGRKATIKAA
;
A
#
# COMPACT_ATOMS: atom_id res chain seq x y z
N MET A 1 8.11 -5.70 -18.53
CA MET A 1 7.19 -6.27 -17.54
C MET A 1 7.48 -5.56 -16.24
N SER A 2 6.49 -4.96 -15.58
CA SER A 2 6.71 -4.29 -14.30
C SER A 2 6.55 -5.32 -13.20
N ASP A 3 7.67 -5.74 -12.62
CA ASP A 3 7.67 -6.60 -11.44
C ASP A 3 7.17 -5.81 -10.22
N PHE A 4 6.38 -6.47 -9.38
CA PHE A 4 5.82 -5.88 -8.16
C PHE A 4 6.33 -6.63 -6.95
N VAL A 5 6.65 -5.89 -5.89
CA VAL A 5 7.07 -6.41 -4.59
C VAL A 5 6.10 -5.98 -3.49
N CYS A 6 6.01 -6.78 -2.44
CA CYS A 6 5.28 -6.40 -1.24
C CYS A 6 6.27 -5.84 -0.21
N VAL A 7 5.98 -4.63 0.27
CA VAL A 7 6.75 -3.98 1.34
C VAL A 7 5.92 -3.99 2.61
N LEU A 8 6.43 -4.64 3.64
CA LEU A 8 5.85 -4.65 4.98
C LEU A 8 6.66 -3.74 5.90
N ASN A 9 6.04 -2.69 6.40
CA ASN A 9 6.64 -1.80 7.38
C ASN A 9 6.50 -2.42 8.79
N LYS A 10 7.58 -2.97 9.35
CA LYS A 10 7.65 -3.41 10.76
C LYS A 10 8.16 -2.32 11.70
N SER A 11 8.41 -1.12 11.19
CA SER A 11 8.74 0.03 12.04
C SER A 11 7.45 0.59 12.65
N GLY A 12 7.53 1.18 13.85
CA GLY A 12 6.39 1.83 14.50
C GLY A 12 6.00 3.18 13.90
N PHE A 13 6.60 3.59 12.78
CA PHE A 13 6.41 4.91 12.19
C PHE A 13 5.96 4.80 10.73
N PRO A 14 4.94 5.56 10.30
CA PRO A 14 4.60 5.63 8.89
C PRO A 14 5.73 6.26 8.09
N LEU A 15 5.90 5.79 6.85
CA LEU A 15 6.78 6.41 5.86
C LEU A 15 5.93 6.86 4.68
N GLU A 16 6.10 8.11 4.27
CA GLU A 16 5.50 8.67 3.07
C GLU A 16 6.62 9.10 2.13
N ASP A 17 6.57 8.65 0.88
CA ASP A 17 7.52 9.07 -0.16
C ASP A 17 6.83 9.09 -1.54
N GLY A 18 7.32 9.95 -2.44
CA GLY A 18 6.77 10.16 -3.77
C GLY A 18 7.65 9.55 -4.84
N TYR A 19 7.05 8.79 -5.77
CA TYR A 19 7.72 8.33 -6.98
C TYR A 19 6.85 8.58 -8.21
N ASN A 20 7.44 9.20 -9.24
CA ASN A 20 6.80 9.49 -10.52
C ASN A 20 5.45 10.24 -10.37
N GLY A 21 5.39 11.21 -9.45
CA GLY A 21 4.18 11.99 -9.16
C GLY A 21 3.11 11.25 -8.35
N THR A 22 3.37 10.02 -7.91
CA THR A 22 2.48 9.25 -7.04
C THR A 22 3.07 9.17 -5.63
N THR A 23 2.31 9.60 -4.63
CA THR A 23 2.70 9.48 -3.23
C THR A 23 2.29 8.12 -2.67
N TRP A 24 3.23 7.43 -2.03
CA TRP A 24 3.03 6.13 -1.40
C TRP A 24 3.13 6.26 0.12
N LEU A 25 2.12 5.73 0.81
CA LEU A 25 2.07 5.70 2.27
C LEU A 25 2.25 4.28 2.80
N PHE A 26 3.37 4.04 3.47
CA PHE A 26 3.72 2.78 4.11
C PHE A 26 3.38 2.84 5.60
N ARG A 27 2.15 2.44 5.93
CA ARG A 27 1.70 2.37 7.32
C ARG A 27 2.32 1.18 8.05
N PRO A 28 2.57 1.30 9.37
CA PRO A 28 3.06 0.19 10.18
C PRO A 28 2.11 -1.01 10.08
N GLU A 29 2.67 -2.21 9.99
CA GLU A 29 1.97 -3.51 9.95
C GLU A 29 1.04 -3.74 8.75
N ILE A 30 1.07 -2.84 7.75
CA ILE A 30 0.25 -2.96 6.55
C ILE A 30 1.16 -3.24 5.35
N PRO A 31 1.04 -4.41 4.70
CA PRO A 31 1.80 -4.71 3.50
C PRO A 31 1.27 -3.89 2.32
N VAL A 32 2.16 -3.19 1.62
CA VAL A 32 1.83 -2.37 0.45
C VAL A 32 2.52 -2.96 -0.78
N LYS A 33 1.73 -3.24 -1.82
CA LYS A 33 2.25 -3.71 -3.11
C LYS A 33 2.73 -2.50 -3.93
N VAL A 34 4.01 -2.50 -4.27
CA VAL A 34 4.66 -1.44 -5.05
C VAL A 34 5.46 -2.02 -6.21
N PRO A 35 5.64 -1.28 -7.32
CA PRO A 35 6.57 -1.66 -8.37
C PRO A 35 8.01 -1.81 -7.84
N VAL A 36 8.81 -2.69 -8.45
CA VAL A 36 10.24 -2.84 -8.12
C VAL A 36 10.98 -1.51 -8.25
N ASP A 37 10.67 -0.71 -9.26
CA ASP A 37 11.29 0.62 -9.45
C ASP A 37 11.02 1.55 -8.26
N VAL A 38 9.81 1.49 -7.71
CA VAL A 38 9.42 2.24 -6.50
C VAL A 38 10.19 1.72 -5.29
N ALA A 39 10.28 0.41 -5.10
CA ALA A 39 11.04 -0.17 -3.99
C ALA A 39 12.54 0.12 -4.08
N ARG A 40 13.11 0.10 -5.29
CA ARG A 40 14.50 0.48 -5.56
C ARG A 40 14.71 1.96 -5.31
N HIS A 41 13.80 2.83 -5.73
CA HIS A 41 13.89 4.26 -5.48
C HIS A 41 13.76 4.57 -3.99
N ILE A 42 12.70 4.11 -3.32
CA ILE A 42 12.37 4.47 -1.94
C ILE A 42 13.35 3.80 -0.94
N PHE A 43 13.55 2.49 -1.05
CA PHE A 43 14.26 1.70 -0.04
C PHE A 43 15.66 1.24 -0.46
N GLY A 44 16.10 1.53 -1.69
CA GLY A 44 17.36 1.00 -2.21
C GLY A 44 17.31 -0.53 -2.38
N TYR A 45 16.18 -1.08 -2.82
CA TYR A 45 16.06 -2.51 -3.14
C TYR A 45 17.12 -2.93 -4.17
N GLU A 46 17.91 -3.96 -3.83
CA GLU A 46 19.08 -4.46 -4.58
C GLU A 46 20.29 -3.50 -4.65
N VAL A 47 20.31 -2.43 -3.87
CA VAL A 47 21.47 -1.53 -3.76
C VAL A 47 22.27 -1.86 -2.51
N GLN A 48 23.59 -1.99 -2.65
CA GLN A 48 24.48 -2.28 -1.52
C GLN A 48 24.62 -1.08 -0.59
N ASP A 49 24.84 0.11 -1.15
CA ASP A 49 24.93 1.34 -0.38
C ASP A 49 23.54 1.96 -0.21
N LYS A 50 23.04 1.91 1.04
CA LYS A 50 21.73 2.47 1.41
C LYS A 50 21.83 3.86 2.04
N ALA A 51 23.04 4.43 2.17
CA ALA A 51 23.27 5.70 2.84
C ALA A 51 22.59 6.85 2.10
N GLU A 52 22.69 6.88 0.76
CA GLU A 52 22.08 7.94 -0.05
C GLU A 52 20.54 7.97 0.07
N PHE A 53 19.92 6.82 0.28
CA PHE A 53 18.47 6.69 0.43
C PHE A 53 17.98 7.24 1.76
N VAL A 54 18.66 6.91 2.86
CA VAL A 54 18.31 7.44 4.19
C VAL A 54 18.61 8.93 4.31
N ILE A 55 19.61 9.44 3.60
CA ILE A 55 19.88 10.88 3.47
C ILE A 55 18.76 11.56 2.69
N ARG A 56 18.35 10.98 1.55
CA ARG A 56 17.25 11.53 0.73
C ARG A 56 15.92 11.55 1.50
N LEU A 57 15.64 10.52 2.27
CA LEU A 57 14.47 10.44 3.16
C LEU A 57 14.57 11.39 4.36
N ASN A 58 15.67 12.15 4.48
CA ASN A 58 15.94 13.09 5.55
C ASN A 58 15.88 12.45 6.95
N TRP A 59 16.24 11.17 7.04
CA TRP A 59 16.33 10.44 8.32
C TRP A 59 17.65 10.70 9.04
N VAL A 60 18.64 11.25 8.33
CA VAL A 60 19.99 11.53 8.82
C VAL A 60 20.19 13.04 8.80
N LYS A 61 20.35 13.66 9.98
CA LYS A 61 20.69 15.09 10.10
C LYS A 61 22.18 15.28 10.37
N THR A 62 22.80 14.32 11.05
CA THR A 62 24.23 14.27 11.36
C THR A 62 24.79 12.90 11.03
N ASN A 63 26.11 12.78 10.82
CA ASN A 63 26.75 11.49 10.52
C ASN A 63 26.51 10.41 11.59
N ASN A 64 26.24 10.81 12.84
CA ASN A 64 25.92 9.88 13.92
C ASN A 64 24.52 9.24 13.80
N ASP A 65 23.61 9.84 13.03
CA ASP A 65 22.25 9.34 12.82
C ASP A 65 22.19 8.23 11.75
N LEU A 66 23.23 8.10 10.92
CA LEU A 66 23.32 7.11 9.85
C LEU A 66 23.03 5.67 10.33
N PRO A 67 23.67 5.14 11.39
CA PRO A 67 23.39 3.79 11.87
C PRO A 67 21.93 3.60 12.32
N ALA A 68 21.34 4.59 13.01
CA ALA A 68 19.96 4.54 13.46
C ALA A 68 18.97 4.57 12.28
N ALA A 69 19.26 5.36 11.25
CA ALA A 69 18.46 5.43 10.04
C ALA A 69 18.53 4.13 9.22
N LEU A 70 19.71 3.51 9.13
CA LEU A 70 19.88 2.20 8.50
C LEU A 70 19.17 1.09 9.28
N GLU A 71 19.20 1.12 10.61
CA GLU A 71 18.42 0.18 11.43
C GLU A 71 16.92 0.36 11.17
N ARG A 72 16.44 1.60 11.08
CA ARG A 72 15.04 1.88 10.72
C ARG A 72 14.69 1.34 9.34
N LEU A 73 15.59 1.46 8.36
CA LEU A 73 15.39 0.93 7.02
C LEU A 73 15.35 -0.60 7.00
N SER A 74 16.14 -1.26 7.85
CA SER A 74 16.14 -2.71 8.02
C SER A 74 14.80 -3.27 8.55
N LYS A 75 13.97 -2.44 9.19
CA LYS A 75 12.63 -2.82 9.66
C LYS A 75 11.60 -2.90 8.52
N PHE A 76 11.96 -2.52 7.29
CA PHE A 76 11.11 -2.70 6.12
C PHE A 76 11.46 -4.02 5.45
N GLU A 77 10.51 -4.96 5.50
CA GLU A 77 10.65 -6.26 4.87
C GLU A 77 10.11 -6.19 3.45
N ILE A 78 10.97 -6.47 2.46
CA ILE A 78 10.62 -6.43 1.05
C ILE A 78 10.63 -7.87 0.53
N SER A 79 9.47 -8.37 0.16
CA SER A 79 9.31 -9.73 -0.37
C SER A 79 8.93 -9.71 -1.86
N PRO A 80 9.65 -10.44 -2.73
CA PRO A 80 9.27 -10.62 -4.12
C PRO A 80 8.11 -11.59 -4.30
N TYR A 81 7.85 -12.44 -3.31
CA TYR A 81 6.65 -13.27 -3.26
C TYR A 81 5.46 -12.38 -2.94
N GLN A 82 4.48 -12.35 -3.85
CA GLN A 82 3.12 -12.08 -3.44
C GLN A 82 2.82 -13.13 -2.35
N PRO A 83 2.26 -12.78 -1.19
CA PRO A 83 1.50 -13.81 -0.49
C PRO A 83 0.53 -14.30 -1.55
N GLU A 84 0.62 -15.57 -1.92
CA GLU A 84 -0.50 -16.25 -2.54
C GLU A 84 -1.66 -15.94 -1.61
N GLN A 85 -2.46 -14.94 -1.97
CA GLN A 85 -3.87 -15.01 -1.70
C GLN A 85 -4.23 -16.31 -2.38
N ASN A 86 -4.15 -17.39 -1.59
CA ASN A 86 -4.96 -18.56 -1.74
C ASN A 86 -6.36 -17.99 -1.82
N ARG A 87 -6.74 -17.62 -3.05
CA ARG A 87 -8.09 -17.69 -3.53
C ARG A 87 -8.41 -19.18 -3.51
N SER A 88 -8.56 -19.73 -2.31
CA SER A 88 -9.64 -20.66 -2.05
C SER A 88 -10.89 -19.87 -2.39
N LEU A 89 -11.23 -19.91 -3.67
CA LEU A 89 -12.49 -19.45 -4.20
C LEU A 89 -13.55 -20.25 -3.45
N ALA A 90 -14.07 -19.72 -2.35
CA ALA A 90 -15.45 -19.96 -1.99
C ALA A 90 -16.27 -19.32 -3.11
N SER A 91 -16.47 -20.10 -4.17
CA SER A 91 -17.42 -19.82 -5.23
C SER A 91 -18.80 -19.75 -4.62
N THR A 92 -19.25 -18.56 -4.26
CA THR A 92 -20.68 -18.30 -4.07
C THR A 92 -21.04 -17.14 -4.99
N VAL A 93 -21.53 -17.52 -6.16
CA VAL A 93 -22.26 -16.68 -7.10
C VAL A 93 -23.45 -16.07 -6.34
N GLY A 94 -23.29 -14.84 -5.86
CA GLY A 94 -24.41 -13.97 -5.52
C GLY A 94 -24.85 -13.27 -6.79
N GLN A 95 -25.80 -13.86 -7.51
CA GLN A 95 -26.44 -13.26 -8.68
C GLN A 95 -27.15 -11.97 -8.25
N VAL A 96 -26.52 -10.81 -8.45
CA VAL A 96 -27.16 -9.51 -8.25
C VAL A 96 -27.91 -9.16 -9.54
N THR A 97 -29.24 -9.27 -9.50
CA THR A 97 -30.14 -8.72 -10.51
C THR A 97 -29.85 -7.23 -10.73
N PRO A 98 -29.72 -6.76 -11.99
CA PRO A 98 -29.54 -5.34 -12.26
C PRO A 98 -30.80 -4.55 -11.91
N ILE A 99 -30.55 -3.41 -11.27
CA ILE A 99 -31.51 -2.42 -10.78
C ILE A 99 -32.29 -1.82 -11.96
N LEU A 100 -33.61 -1.94 -11.93
CA LEU A 100 -34.51 -1.16 -12.78
C LEU A 100 -34.75 0.19 -12.09
N GLU A 101 -34.08 1.24 -12.58
CA GLU A 101 -34.45 2.61 -12.24
C GLU A 101 -35.69 3.03 -13.04
N LYS A 102 -36.65 3.69 -12.38
CA LYS A 102 -37.14 5.05 -12.73
C LYS A 102 -38.63 5.25 -12.39
N GLY A 103 -38.89 6.24 -11.52
CA GLY A 103 -39.95 7.21 -11.78
C GLY A 103 -41.02 7.41 -10.71
N ALA A 104 -40.95 8.59 -10.09
CA ALA A 104 -42.06 9.47 -9.73
C ALA A 104 -43.08 9.00 -8.66
N GLY A 105 -42.98 9.61 -7.48
CA GLY A 105 -44.04 9.55 -6.47
C GLY A 105 -45.31 10.31 -6.84
N ARG A 106 -46.42 9.97 -6.15
CA ARG A 106 -47.43 10.92 -5.64
C ARG A 106 -48.49 10.21 -4.76
N LYS A 107 -48.55 10.69 -3.52
CA LYS A 107 -49.68 10.91 -2.58
C LYS A 107 -50.74 9.81 -2.30
N ALA A 108 -50.93 9.63 -0.99
CA ALA A 108 -52.01 8.97 -0.26
C ALA A 108 -53.43 9.36 -0.71
N THR A 109 -54.39 8.44 -0.58
CA THR A 109 -55.42 8.37 0.49
C THR A 109 -56.28 7.13 0.25
N ILE A 110 -56.54 6.29 1.26
CA ILE A 110 -57.64 5.30 1.21
C ILE A 110 -58.50 5.48 2.47
N LYS A 111 -59.75 5.90 2.27
CA LYS A 111 -60.88 5.72 3.20
C LYS A 111 -61.91 4.87 2.46
N ALA A 112 -62.33 3.75 3.05
CA ALA A 112 -63.68 3.19 2.96
C ALA A 112 -63.77 1.90 3.80
N ALA A 113 -64.52 1.96 4.91
CA ALA A 113 -65.50 0.97 5.36
C ALA A 113 -66.22 1.53 6.59
#